data_AF-A0AAW7A3I6-F1
#
_entry.id   AF-A0AAW7A3I6-F1
#
_cell.length_a   1.000
_cell.length_b   1.000
_cell.length_c   1.000
_cell.angle_alpha   90.00
_cell.angle_beta   90.00
_cell.angle_gamma   90.00
#
_symmetry.space_group_name_H-M   'P 1'
#
loop_
_entity.id
_entity.type
_entity.pdbx_description
1 polymer ?
#
loop_
_entity_poly.entity_id
_entity_poly.type
_entity_poly.pdbx_seq_one_letter_code
_entity_poly.pdbx_strand_id
1 'polypeptide(L)'
;MARPRSYTDDDVINIATQLISKGKKPSGWYIKEALGRGRISTIQADLDRLIQDGHISVEVRKAPDTKDDEATLAFLSYDLPAELQELLAKREEDLCKVMREMTSALNNKAHEHYETIMAIRVRDLDAKYNLTYRAKEQAEADYSDIEERLKKQVEEKEQLEEKIEELECELAESKQSNSELLQHNLHLTNNLSAAAEKYETLQGTHQDLNGQLSALQNDHTAVTVKLKFAINENESLQSRLAELAVGYDEAKDQLAEARAKLTAYQDALHAPERKRDSEIS
;
A
#
# COMPACT_ATOMS: atom_id res chain seq x y z
N MET A 1 -25.83 3.46 50.53
CA MET A 1 -25.68 4.86 50.96
C MET A 1 -26.82 5.68 50.37
N ALA A 2 -27.62 6.34 51.21
CA ALA A 2 -28.78 7.11 50.75
C ALA A 2 -28.32 8.35 49.97
N ARG A 3 -28.97 8.63 48.83
CA ARG A 3 -28.66 9.83 48.02
C ARG A 3 -28.81 11.10 48.87
N PRO A 4 -27.89 12.08 48.77
CA PRO A 4 -28.04 13.37 49.43
C PRO A 4 -29.36 14.05 49.01
N ARG A 5 -30.01 14.73 49.96
CA ARG A 5 -31.25 15.47 49.70
C ARG A 5 -30.98 16.65 48.77
N SER A 6 -31.97 17.03 47.96
CA SER A 6 -31.86 18.12 46.99
C SER A 6 -32.14 19.51 47.59
N TYR A 7 -32.39 19.60 48.90
CA TYR A 7 -32.68 20.82 49.65
C TYR A 7 -32.13 20.67 51.08
N THR A 8 -31.88 21.80 51.76
CA THR A 8 -31.39 21.83 53.14
C THR A 8 -32.50 22.24 54.12
N ASP A 9 -32.25 22.06 55.42
CA ASP A 9 -33.20 22.49 56.46
C ASP A 9 -33.34 24.02 56.50
N ASP A 10 -32.25 24.77 56.24
CA ASP A 10 -32.28 26.24 56.12
C ASP A 10 -33.16 26.72 54.97
N ASP A 11 -33.17 26.00 53.84
CA ASP A 11 -34.06 26.29 52.71
C ASP A 11 -35.54 26.21 53.15
N VAL A 12 -35.89 25.21 53.96
CA VAL A 12 -37.25 24.99 54.49
C VAL A 12 -37.62 26.08 55.51
N ILE A 13 -36.70 26.43 56.43
CA ILE A 13 -36.91 27.47 57.45
C ILE A 13 -37.14 28.83 56.78
N ASN A 14 -36.29 29.22 55.83
CA ASN A 14 -36.38 30.51 55.16
C ASN A 14 -37.70 30.69 54.42
N ILE A 15 -38.12 29.66 53.67
CA ILE A 15 -39.37 29.71 52.90
C ILE A 15 -40.59 29.65 53.84
N ALA A 16 -40.56 28.81 54.87
CA ALA A 16 -41.64 28.77 55.86
C ALA A 16 -41.80 30.12 56.56
N THR A 17 -40.70 30.77 56.95
CA THR A 17 -40.71 32.10 57.58
C THR A 17 -41.24 33.17 56.61
N GLN A 18 -40.87 33.11 55.33
CA GLN A 18 -41.42 34.00 54.30
C GLN A 18 -42.92 33.77 54.04
N LEU A 19 -43.40 32.53 54.14
CA LEU A 19 -44.82 32.22 54.02
C LEU A 19 -45.60 32.79 55.21
N ILE A 20 -45.05 32.63 56.42
CA ILE A 20 -45.63 33.17 57.66
C ILE A 20 -45.66 34.71 57.62
N SER A 21 -44.58 35.37 57.18
CA SER A 21 -44.55 36.84 57.07
C SER A 21 -45.54 37.38 56.03
N LYS A 22 -45.91 36.56 55.04
CA LYS A 22 -46.97 36.83 54.06
C LYS A 22 -48.37 36.41 54.55
N GLY A 23 -48.51 35.99 55.80
CA GLY A 23 -49.78 35.56 56.41
C GLY A 23 -50.30 34.21 55.91
N LYS A 24 -49.47 33.41 55.23
CA LYS A 24 -49.83 32.07 54.74
C LYS A 24 -49.32 31.00 55.69
N LYS A 25 -50.14 29.97 55.96
CA LYS A 25 -49.70 28.81 56.76
C LYS A 25 -48.68 28.00 55.95
N PRO A 26 -47.46 27.78 56.46
CA PRO A 26 -46.47 26.99 55.74
C PRO A 26 -46.96 25.54 55.61
N SER A 27 -46.85 24.97 54.43
CA SER A 27 -47.15 23.56 54.13
C SER A 27 -46.10 23.00 53.18
N GLY A 28 -45.88 21.69 53.20
CA GLY A 28 -44.91 21.01 52.35
C GLY A 28 -45.19 21.19 50.85
N TRP A 29 -46.45 21.46 50.47
CA TRP A 29 -46.80 21.80 49.09
C TRP A 29 -46.32 23.21 48.72
N TYR A 30 -46.63 24.22 49.54
CA TYR A 30 -46.18 25.61 49.30
C TYR A 30 -44.67 25.75 49.34
N ILE A 31 -43.99 24.99 50.20
CA ILE A 31 -42.53 24.98 50.28
C ILE A 31 -41.94 24.30 49.04
N LYS A 32 -42.53 23.19 48.55
CA LYS A 32 -42.09 22.55 47.31
C LYS A 32 -42.31 23.46 46.09
N GLU A 33 -43.42 24.18 46.04
CA GLU A 33 -43.71 25.12 44.97
C GLU A 33 -42.65 26.23 44.90
N ALA A 34 -42.24 26.76 46.05
CA ALA A 34 -41.18 27.76 46.13
C ALA A 34 -39.77 27.19 45.84
N LEU A 35 -39.49 25.94 46.20
CA LEU A 35 -38.21 25.28 45.94
C LEU A 35 -38.04 24.71 44.53
N GLY A 36 -39.14 24.35 43.87
CA GLY A 36 -39.15 23.67 42.55
C GLY A 36 -38.57 22.25 42.56
N ARG A 37 -38.19 21.70 43.72
CA ARG A 37 -37.52 20.40 43.88
C ARG A 37 -37.87 19.72 45.20
N GLY A 38 -37.55 18.43 45.31
CA GLY A 38 -37.83 17.62 46.51
C GLY A 38 -39.21 16.93 46.53
N ARG A 39 -39.39 15.94 47.41
CA ARG A 39 -40.67 15.22 47.59
C ARG A 39 -41.51 15.93 48.65
N ILE A 40 -42.81 16.08 48.40
CA ILE A 40 -43.73 16.80 49.31
C ILE A 40 -43.77 16.15 50.69
N SER A 41 -43.82 14.81 50.74
CA SER A 41 -43.90 14.07 52.00
C SER A 41 -42.66 14.23 52.88
N THR A 42 -41.47 14.28 52.28
CA THR A 42 -40.22 14.52 53.03
C THR A 42 -40.13 15.97 53.49
N ILE A 43 -40.51 16.93 52.63
CA ILE A 43 -40.52 18.36 52.98
C ILE A 43 -41.53 18.64 54.10
N GLN A 44 -42.70 18.00 54.07
CA GLN A 44 -43.71 18.12 55.12
C GLN A 44 -43.21 17.55 56.45
N ALA A 45 -42.58 16.37 56.44
CA ALA A 45 -42.00 15.77 57.64
C ALA A 45 -40.86 16.63 58.22
N ASP A 46 -40.01 17.20 57.35
CA ASP A 46 -38.94 18.10 57.78
C ASP A 46 -39.50 19.42 58.33
N LEU A 47 -40.56 19.97 57.72
CA LEU A 47 -41.27 21.15 58.22
C LEU A 47 -41.86 20.90 59.60
N ASP A 48 -42.58 19.79 59.79
CA ASP A 48 -43.20 19.44 61.06
C ASP A 48 -42.14 19.23 62.15
N ARG A 49 -41.03 18.57 61.82
CA ARG A 49 -39.87 18.45 62.70
C ARG A 49 -39.27 19.83 63.06
N LEU A 50 -39.05 20.71 62.08
CA LEU A 50 -38.46 22.04 62.31
C LEU A 50 -39.38 22.98 63.10
N ILE A 51 -40.70 22.81 62.99
CA ILE A 51 -41.68 23.47 63.85
C ILE A 51 -41.59 22.91 65.28
N GLN A 52 -41.49 21.58 65.43
CA GLN A 52 -41.41 20.91 66.72
C GLN A 52 -40.11 21.22 67.48
N ASP A 53 -38.98 21.34 66.75
CA ASP A 53 -37.67 21.72 67.27
C ASP A 53 -37.56 23.23 67.58
N GLY A 54 -38.62 23.99 67.31
CA GLY A 54 -38.71 25.42 67.64
C GLY A 54 -37.95 26.36 66.69
N HIS A 55 -37.48 25.84 65.55
CA HIS A 55 -36.78 26.65 64.54
C HIS A 55 -37.74 27.48 63.67
N ILE A 56 -39.04 27.17 63.67
CA ILE A 56 -40.08 27.92 62.95
C ILE A 56 -41.23 28.25 63.92
N SER A 57 -41.39 29.53 64.27
CA SER A 57 -42.47 30.02 65.13
C SER A 57 -43.77 30.18 64.34
N VAL A 58 -44.61 29.15 64.33
CA VAL A 58 -45.97 29.26 63.81
C VAL A 58 -46.87 29.71 64.96
N GLU A 59 -47.24 31.00 65.00
CA GLU A 59 -48.37 31.42 65.83
C GLU A 59 -49.63 30.72 65.32
N VAL A 60 -50.03 29.67 66.03
CA VAL A 60 -51.33 29.05 65.83
C VAL A 60 -52.37 30.04 66.34
N ARG A 61 -52.84 30.92 65.45
CA ARG A 61 -54.15 31.56 65.62
C ARG A 61 -55.15 30.42 65.72
N LYS A 62 -55.49 30.02 66.95
CA LYS A 62 -56.74 29.32 67.20
C LYS A 62 -57.82 30.23 66.63
N ALA A 63 -58.50 29.76 65.59
CA ALA A 63 -59.72 30.39 65.14
C ALA A 63 -60.60 30.60 66.38
N PRO A 64 -61.20 31.79 66.58
CA PRO A 64 -62.21 31.92 67.61
C PRO A 64 -63.27 30.88 67.27
N ASP A 65 -63.55 29.99 68.22
CA ASP A 65 -64.79 29.23 68.22
C ASP A 65 -65.91 30.27 68.08
N THR A 66 -66.48 30.37 66.89
CA THR A 66 -67.77 31.02 66.66
C THR A 66 -68.78 30.22 67.48
N LYS A 67 -68.92 30.58 68.75
CA LYS A 67 -70.19 30.43 69.42
C LYS A 67 -71.13 31.37 68.67
N ASP A 68 -71.94 30.79 67.79
CA ASP A 68 -73.07 31.50 67.22
C ASP A 68 -73.86 32.10 68.38
N ASP A 69 -73.92 33.43 68.47
CA ASP A 69 -74.77 34.11 69.45
C ASP A 69 -76.20 33.62 69.23
N GLU A 70 -76.88 33.16 70.28
CA GLU A 70 -78.30 32.77 70.22
C GLU A 70 -79.19 33.90 69.69
N ALA A 71 -78.73 35.16 69.76
CA ALA A 71 -79.39 36.31 69.15
C ALA A 71 -79.37 36.28 67.61
N THR A 72 -78.30 35.76 66.99
CA THR A 72 -78.24 35.52 65.54
C THR A 72 -79.09 34.32 65.11
N LEU A 73 -79.18 33.28 65.94
CA LEU A 73 -80.08 32.14 65.71
C LEU A 73 -81.57 32.52 65.85
N ALA A 74 -81.91 33.40 66.80
CA ALA A 74 -83.28 33.90 66.98
C ALA A 74 -83.74 34.85 65.88
N PHE A 75 -82.83 35.58 65.22
CA PHE A 75 -83.16 36.39 64.04
C PHE A 75 -83.40 35.52 62.79
N LEU A 76 -82.81 34.32 62.75
CA LEU A 76 -83.02 33.33 61.68
C LEU A 76 -84.25 32.44 61.89
N SER A 77 -84.91 32.50 63.06
CA SER A 77 -86.05 31.65 63.42
C SER A 77 -87.43 32.31 63.27
N TYR A 78 -87.51 33.51 62.70
CA TYR A 78 -88.79 34.11 62.33
C TYR A 78 -89.16 33.69 60.91
N ASP A 79 -90.22 32.91 60.77
CA ASP A 79 -90.81 32.61 59.47
C ASP A 79 -91.27 33.92 58.82
N LEU A 80 -90.80 34.17 57.59
CA LEU A 80 -91.22 35.34 56.83
C LEU A 80 -92.73 35.26 56.52
N PRO A 81 -93.43 36.39 56.40
CA PRO A 81 -94.78 36.45 55.84
C PRO A 81 -94.87 35.65 54.53
N ALA A 82 -95.96 34.90 54.33
CA ALA A 82 -96.12 33.96 53.21
C ALA A 82 -95.82 34.56 51.83
N GLU A 83 -96.20 35.83 51.62
CA GLU A 83 -95.95 36.57 50.38
C GLU A 83 -94.45 36.82 50.13
N LEU A 84 -93.67 37.08 51.18
CA LEU A 84 -92.22 37.26 51.09
C LEU A 84 -91.51 35.91 50.89
N GLN A 85 -92.04 34.84 51.48
CA GLN A 85 -91.50 33.49 51.31
C GLN A 85 -91.75 32.94 49.89
N GLU A 86 -92.91 33.23 49.31
CA GLU A 86 -93.24 32.90 47.92
C GLU A 86 -92.41 33.72 46.92
N LEU A 87 -92.18 35.00 47.20
CA LEU A 87 -91.31 35.87 46.39
C LEU A 87 -89.84 35.44 46.47
N LEU A 88 -89.38 35.02 47.66
CA LEU A 88 -88.05 34.46 47.86
C LEU A 88 -87.88 33.13 47.11
N ALA A 89 -88.83 32.20 47.23
CA ALA A 89 -88.80 30.92 46.50
C ALA A 89 -88.77 31.13 44.98
N LYS A 90 -89.55 32.09 44.45
CA LYS A 90 -89.52 32.45 43.03
C LYS A 90 -88.17 33.03 42.60
N ARG A 91 -87.55 33.86 43.43
CA ARG A 91 -86.21 34.41 43.17
C ARG A 91 -85.13 33.34 43.24
N GLU A 92 -85.24 32.39 44.16
CA GLU A 92 -84.35 31.22 44.25
C GLU A 92 -84.49 30.32 43.03
N GLU A 93 -85.71 30.10 42.52
CA GLU A 93 -85.95 29.35 41.29
C GLU A 93 -85.33 30.04 40.07
N ASP A 94 -85.55 31.35 39.92
CA ASP A 94 -84.94 32.16 38.86
C ASP A 94 -83.42 32.13 38.95
N LEU A 95 -82.84 32.25 40.15
CA LEU A 95 -81.41 32.14 40.38
C LEU A 95 -80.89 30.75 40.04
N CYS A 96 -81.58 29.69 40.48
CA CYS A 96 -81.22 28.30 40.17
C CYS A 96 -81.30 28.02 38.66
N LYS A 97 -82.24 28.64 37.95
CA LYS A 97 -82.36 28.55 36.50
C LYS A 97 -81.16 29.22 35.83
N VAL A 98 -80.82 30.46 36.21
CA VAL A 98 -79.64 31.17 35.70
C VAL A 98 -78.36 30.40 36.01
N MET A 99 -78.20 29.86 37.21
CA MET A 99 -77.03 29.04 37.57
C MET A 99 -76.95 27.78 36.72
N ARG A 100 -78.05 27.05 36.51
CA ARG A 100 -78.09 25.87 35.63
C ARG A 100 -77.74 26.21 34.18
N GLU A 101 -78.30 27.29 33.65
CA GLU A 101 -78.00 27.78 32.31
C GLU A 101 -76.51 28.14 32.18
N MET A 102 -75.97 28.86 33.17
CA MET A 102 -74.55 29.24 33.19
C MET A 102 -73.65 28.03 33.29
N THR A 103 -73.95 27.05 34.16
CA THR A 103 -73.19 25.80 34.26
C THR A 103 -73.24 25.01 32.95
N SER A 104 -74.40 24.93 32.30
CA SER A 104 -74.55 24.22 31.02
C SER A 104 -73.76 24.90 29.91
N ALA A 105 -73.85 26.22 29.81
CA ALA A 105 -73.09 27.01 28.83
C ALA A 105 -71.58 26.88 29.05
N LEU A 106 -71.13 26.90 30.30
CA LEU A 106 -69.72 26.76 30.65
C LEU A 106 -69.21 25.35 30.33
N ASN A 107 -70.01 24.31 30.57
CA ASN A 107 -69.67 22.93 30.21
C ASN A 107 -69.59 22.74 28.69
N ASN A 108 -70.56 23.26 27.93
CA ASN A 108 -70.54 23.21 26.47
C ASN A 108 -69.30 23.91 25.90
N LYS A 109 -68.96 25.09 26.42
CA LYS A 109 -67.77 25.84 26.00
C LYS A 109 -66.47 25.13 26.35
N ALA A 110 -66.40 24.46 27.50
CA ALA A 110 -65.26 23.63 27.87
C ALA A 110 -65.12 22.45 26.91
N HIS A 111 -66.21 21.78 26.56
CA HIS A 111 -66.21 20.66 25.61
C HIS A 111 -65.73 21.10 24.22
N GLU A 112 -66.30 22.18 23.66
CA GLU A 112 -65.87 22.76 22.38
C GLU A 112 -64.38 23.13 22.37
N HIS A 113 -63.89 23.69 23.49
CA HIS A 113 -62.48 24.05 23.62
C HIS A 113 -61.57 22.81 23.57
N TYR A 114 -61.92 21.74 24.28
CA TYR A 114 -61.15 20.51 24.27
C TYR A 114 -61.17 19.83 22.90
N GLU A 115 -62.33 19.75 22.25
CA GLU A 115 -62.46 19.23 20.88
C GLU A 115 -61.57 20.02 19.91
N THR A 116 -61.60 21.35 20.00
CA THR A 116 -60.78 22.22 19.14
C THR A 116 -59.29 21.97 19.37
N ILE A 117 -58.84 21.90 20.64
CA ILE A 117 -57.43 21.63 20.96
C ILE A 117 -57.02 20.23 20.50
N MET A 118 -57.87 19.22 20.67
CA MET A 118 -57.59 17.85 20.21
C MET A 118 -57.47 17.80 18.70
N ALA A 119 -58.41 18.40 17.96
CA ALA A 119 -58.36 18.46 16.52
C ALA A 119 -57.08 19.15 16.01
N ILE A 120 -56.65 20.25 16.64
CA ILE A 120 -55.39 20.93 16.29
C ILE A 120 -54.19 20.02 16.57
N ARG A 121 -54.12 19.40 17.76
CA ARG A 121 -53.00 18.51 18.12
C ARG A 121 -52.89 17.30 17.22
N VAL A 122 -54.02 16.70 16.83
CA VAL A 122 -54.04 15.56 15.88
C VAL A 122 -53.50 16.01 14.52
N ARG A 123 -53.98 17.14 13.98
CA ARG A 123 -53.45 17.67 12.71
C ARG A 123 -51.96 18.00 12.77
N ASP A 124 -51.50 18.59 13.87
CA ASP A 124 -50.07 18.90 14.06
C ASP A 124 -49.22 17.62 14.12
N LEU A 125 -49.72 16.58 14.78
CA LEU A 125 -49.06 15.28 14.82
C LEU A 125 -49.03 14.61 13.45
N ASP A 126 -50.15 14.61 12.71
CA ASP A 126 -50.21 14.08 11.35
C ASP A 126 -49.26 14.81 10.40
N ALA A 127 -49.21 16.14 10.48
CA ALA A 127 -48.30 16.94 9.67
C ALA A 127 -46.84 16.60 9.96
N LYS A 128 -46.47 16.47 11.25
CA LYS A 128 -45.12 16.07 11.67
C LYS A 128 -44.81 14.64 11.22
N TYR A 129 -45.73 13.71 11.42
CA TYR A 129 -45.60 12.32 11.00
C TYR A 129 -45.32 12.22 9.50
N ASN A 130 -46.16 12.86 8.68
CA ASN A 130 -46.01 12.85 7.22
C ASN A 130 -44.67 13.47 6.77
N LEU A 131 -44.22 14.55 7.43
CA LEU A 131 -42.93 15.16 7.13
C LEU A 131 -41.77 14.19 7.46
N THR A 132 -41.81 13.58 8.65
CA THR A 132 -40.78 12.62 9.07
C THR A 132 -40.77 11.36 8.22
N TYR A 133 -41.95 10.90 7.77
CA TYR A 133 -42.08 9.74 6.92
C TYR A 133 -41.47 9.99 5.54
N ARG A 134 -41.79 11.12 4.90
CA ARG A 134 -41.18 11.49 3.62
C ARG A 134 -39.66 11.69 3.71
N ALA A 135 -39.20 12.32 4.79
CA ALA A 135 -37.75 12.47 5.02
C ALA A 135 -37.06 11.10 5.18
N LYS A 136 -37.73 10.15 5.85
CA LYS A 136 -37.25 8.77 5.97
C LYS A 136 -37.20 8.07 4.61
N GLU A 137 -38.27 8.14 3.81
CA GLU A 137 -38.32 7.54 2.48
C GLU A 137 -37.21 8.08 1.57
N GLN A 138 -36.98 9.39 1.60
CA GLN A 138 -35.88 10.01 0.84
C GLN A 138 -34.52 9.48 1.31
N ALA A 139 -34.29 9.41 2.63
CA ALA A 139 -33.04 8.90 3.17
C ALA A 139 -32.82 7.41 2.83
N GLU A 140 -33.87 6.59 2.82
CA GLU A 140 -33.79 5.19 2.40
C GLU A 140 -33.46 5.06 0.90
N ALA A 141 -34.04 5.92 0.05
CA ALA A 141 -33.71 5.96 -1.37
C ALA A 141 -32.25 6.40 -1.63
N ASP A 142 -31.80 7.47 -0.96
CA ASP A 142 -30.43 7.96 -1.06
C ASP A 142 -29.43 6.91 -0.56
N TYR A 143 -29.77 6.19 0.52
CA TYR A 143 -28.95 5.10 1.04
C TYR A 143 -28.78 3.96 0.03
N SER A 144 -29.88 3.56 -0.62
CA SER A 144 -29.85 2.52 -1.64
C SER A 144 -28.98 2.90 -2.85
N ASP A 145 -29.04 4.15 -3.31
CA ASP A 145 -28.20 4.65 -4.41
C ASP A 145 -26.71 4.67 -4.03
N ILE A 146 -26.40 5.11 -2.81
CA ILE A 146 -25.04 5.11 -2.29
C ILE A 146 -24.50 3.67 -2.18
N GLU A 147 -25.30 2.73 -1.70
CA GLU A 147 -24.91 1.32 -1.58
C GLU A 147 -24.63 0.69 -2.95
N GLU A 148 -25.47 0.95 -3.95
CA GLU A 148 -25.25 0.44 -5.31
C GLU A 148 -23.97 1.05 -5.94
N ARG A 149 -23.76 2.35 -5.77
CA ARG A 149 -22.53 3.02 -6.24
C ARG A 149 -21.30 2.46 -5.53
N LEU A 150 -21.36 2.24 -4.23
CA LEU A 150 -20.27 1.67 -3.45
C LEU A 150 -19.94 0.26 -3.93
N LYS A 151 -20.96 -0.57 -4.20
CA LYS A 151 -20.77 -1.92 -4.72
C LYS A 151 -20.03 -1.92 -6.06
N LYS A 152 -20.44 -1.06 -7.01
CA LYS A 152 -19.74 -0.89 -8.29
C LYS A 152 -18.29 -0.47 -8.11
N GLN A 153 -18.03 0.47 -7.20
CA GLN A 153 -16.66 0.91 -6.90
C GLN A 153 -15.79 -0.20 -6.28
N VAL A 154 -16.38 -1.07 -5.45
CA VAL A 154 -15.67 -2.21 -4.87
C VAL A 154 -15.34 -3.23 -5.96
N GLU A 155 -16.30 -3.58 -6.83
CA GLU A 155 -16.07 -4.49 -7.96
C GLU A 155 -15.00 -3.95 -8.93
N GLU A 156 -15.04 -2.66 -9.27
CA GLU A 156 -14.01 -2.00 -10.09
C GLU A 156 -12.63 -2.03 -9.41
N LYS A 157 -12.58 -1.84 -8.10
CA LYS A 157 -11.33 -1.87 -7.32
C LYS A 157 -10.73 -3.28 -7.27
N GLU A 158 -11.55 -4.32 -7.10
CA GLU A 158 -11.11 -5.72 -7.13
C GLU A 158 -10.51 -6.06 -8.50
N GLN A 159 -11.15 -5.66 -9.61
CA GLN A 159 -10.61 -5.85 -10.96
C GLN A 159 -9.29 -5.12 -11.19
N LEU A 160 -9.13 -3.92 -10.62
CA LEU A 160 -7.87 -3.18 -10.70
C LEU A 160 -6.77 -3.85 -9.86
N GLU A 161 -7.10 -4.42 -8.71
CA GLU A 161 -6.16 -5.18 -7.88
C GLU A 161 -5.69 -6.45 -8.60
N GLU A 162 -6.60 -7.24 -9.18
CA GLU A 162 -6.25 -8.41 -10.02
C GLU A 162 -5.32 -8.02 -11.18
N LYS A 163 -5.61 -6.92 -11.87
CA LYS A 163 -4.77 -6.44 -12.98
C LYS A 163 -3.38 -5.97 -12.52
N ILE A 164 -3.28 -5.41 -11.32
CA ILE A 164 -1.99 -5.03 -10.74
C ILE A 164 -1.16 -6.29 -10.47
N GLU A 165 -1.77 -7.33 -9.87
CA GLU A 165 -1.09 -8.60 -9.60
C GLU A 165 -0.58 -9.26 -10.90
N GLU A 166 -1.41 -9.29 -11.95
CA GLU A 166 -1.00 -9.80 -13.28
C GLU A 166 0.20 -9.03 -13.84
N LEU A 167 0.17 -7.70 -13.81
CA LEU A 167 1.26 -6.86 -14.32
C LEU A 167 2.54 -6.99 -13.49
N GLU A 168 2.43 -7.22 -12.18
CA GLU A 168 3.58 -7.50 -11.31
C GLU A 168 4.23 -8.85 -11.66
N CYS A 169 3.43 -9.88 -11.95
CA CYS A 169 3.91 -11.17 -12.44
C CYS A 169 4.63 -11.02 -13.80
N GLU A 170 4.01 -10.36 -14.78
CA GLU A 170 4.63 -10.11 -16.10
C GLU A 170 5.95 -9.33 -15.98
N LEU A 171 6.00 -8.33 -15.09
CA LEU A 171 7.21 -7.56 -14.83
C LEU A 171 8.32 -8.43 -14.21
N ALA A 172 7.98 -9.33 -13.30
CA ALA A 172 8.93 -10.26 -12.70
C ALA A 172 9.50 -11.23 -13.73
N GLU A 173 8.64 -11.81 -14.58
CA GLU A 173 9.04 -12.69 -15.68
C GLU A 173 9.95 -11.96 -16.69
N SER A 174 9.58 -10.74 -17.08
CA SER A 174 10.38 -9.90 -17.98
C SER A 174 11.76 -9.59 -17.41
N LYS A 175 11.84 -9.23 -16.12
CA LYS A 175 13.12 -9.01 -15.42
C LYS A 175 13.98 -10.26 -15.39
N GLN A 176 13.37 -11.41 -15.12
CA GLN A 176 14.07 -12.70 -15.12
C GLN A 176 14.60 -13.05 -16.51
N SER A 177 13.77 -12.92 -17.55
CA SER A 177 14.18 -13.15 -18.94
C SER A 177 15.32 -12.22 -19.37
N ASN A 178 15.26 -10.94 -19.00
CA ASN A 178 16.33 -9.99 -19.29
C ASN A 178 17.65 -10.34 -18.57
N SER A 179 17.57 -10.82 -17.32
CA SER A 179 18.74 -11.31 -16.57
C SER A 179 19.39 -12.50 -17.28
N GLU A 180 18.59 -13.47 -17.72
CA GLU A 180 19.05 -14.65 -18.47
C GLU A 180 19.70 -14.26 -19.80
N LEU A 181 19.08 -13.35 -20.55
CA LEU A 181 19.64 -12.82 -21.80
C LEU A 181 20.97 -12.11 -21.56
N LEU A 182 21.09 -11.34 -20.48
CA LEU A 182 22.33 -10.64 -20.13
C LEU A 182 23.45 -11.63 -19.76
N GLN A 183 23.13 -12.68 -19.00
CA GLN A 183 24.08 -13.75 -18.70
C GLN A 183 24.52 -14.48 -19.97
N HIS A 184 23.59 -14.81 -20.86
CA HIS A 184 23.89 -15.45 -22.13
C HIS A 184 24.77 -14.56 -23.02
N ASN A 185 24.50 -13.25 -23.07
CA ASN A 185 25.30 -12.30 -23.83
C ASN A 185 26.74 -12.18 -23.30
N LEU A 186 26.91 -12.15 -21.97
CA LEU A 186 28.22 -12.20 -21.33
C LEU A 186 28.97 -13.49 -21.68
N HIS A 187 28.29 -14.63 -21.65
CA HIS A 187 28.89 -15.91 -22.02
C HIS A 187 29.34 -15.93 -23.49
N LEU A 188 28.51 -15.46 -24.41
CA LEU A 188 28.87 -15.34 -25.83
C LEU A 188 30.04 -14.38 -26.06
N THR A 189 30.08 -13.25 -25.35
CA THR A 189 31.17 -12.28 -25.44
C THR A 189 32.49 -12.88 -24.99
N ASN A 190 32.49 -13.64 -23.88
CA ASN A 190 33.68 -14.35 -23.40
C ASN A 190 34.12 -15.47 -24.37
N ASN A 191 33.17 -16.18 -24.98
CA ASN A 191 33.50 -17.19 -25.98
C ASN A 191 34.11 -16.55 -27.23
N LEU A 192 33.59 -15.39 -27.65
CA LEU A 192 34.13 -14.63 -28.79
C LEU A 192 35.55 -14.14 -28.50
N SER A 193 35.83 -13.59 -27.30
CA SER A 193 37.17 -13.16 -26.93
C SER A 193 38.16 -14.32 -26.90
N ALA A 194 37.78 -15.46 -26.31
CA ALA A 194 38.60 -16.66 -26.30
C ALA A 194 38.88 -17.21 -27.71
N ALA A 195 37.89 -17.12 -28.62
CA ALA A 195 38.08 -17.50 -30.02
C ALA A 195 39.02 -16.53 -30.75
N ALA A 196 38.92 -15.23 -30.48
CA ALA A 196 39.81 -14.21 -31.05
C ALA A 196 41.27 -14.42 -30.61
N GLU A 197 41.52 -14.70 -29.32
CA GLU A 197 42.87 -15.02 -28.81
C GLU A 197 43.44 -16.29 -29.47
N LYS A 198 42.62 -17.33 -29.63
CA LYS A 198 43.03 -18.55 -30.37
C LYS A 198 43.35 -18.27 -31.84
N TYR A 199 42.60 -17.37 -32.47
CA TYR A 199 42.87 -16.98 -33.85
C TYR A 199 44.18 -16.19 -33.96
N GLU A 200 44.43 -15.25 -33.05
CA GLU A 200 45.67 -14.45 -33.03
C GLU A 200 46.90 -15.33 -32.80
N THR A 201 46.83 -16.28 -31.85
CA THR A 201 47.90 -17.27 -31.65
C THR A 201 48.13 -18.13 -32.89
N LEU A 202 47.08 -18.63 -33.53
CA LEU A 202 47.21 -19.40 -34.77
C LEU A 202 47.81 -18.57 -35.91
N GLN A 203 47.39 -17.31 -36.05
CA GLN A 203 47.95 -16.37 -37.02
C GLN A 203 49.45 -16.15 -36.80
N GLY A 204 49.88 -15.98 -35.54
CA GLY A 204 51.30 -15.89 -35.18
C GLY A 204 52.07 -17.15 -35.59
N THR A 205 51.56 -18.33 -35.26
CA THR A 205 52.21 -19.60 -35.66
C THR A 205 52.31 -19.76 -37.18
N HIS A 206 51.31 -19.31 -37.93
CA HIS A 206 51.34 -19.35 -39.40
C HIS A 206 52.41 -18.40 -39.96
N GLN A 207 52.56 -17.21 -39.38
CA GLN A 207 53.62 -16.27 -39.77
C GLN A 207 55.01 -16.87 -39.50
N ASP A 208 55.21 -17.48 -38.33
CA ASP A 208 56.47 -18.14 -37.96
C ASP A 208 56.80 -19.29 -38.91
N LEU A 209 55.82 -20.17 -39.19
CA LEU A 209 55.99 -21.28 -40.14
C LEU A 209 56.33 -20.78 -41.55
N ASN A 210 55.67 -19.72 -42.02
CA ASN A 210 55.96 -19.13 -43.31
C ASN A 210 57.37 -18.52 -43.37
N GLY A 211 57.83 -17.94 -42.26
CA GLY A 211 59.22 -17.48 -42.09
C GLY A 211 60.22 -18.63 -42.17
N GLN A 212 59.95 -19.72 -41.45
CA GLN A 212 60.79 -20.94 -41.49
C GLN A 212 60.84 -21.56 -42.88
N LEU A 213 59.71 -21.63 -43.58
CA LEU A 213 59.63 -22.16 -44.95
C LEU A 213 60.45 -21.30 -45.93
N SER A 214 60.36 -19.97 -45.81
CA SER A 214 61.15 -19.04 -46.62
C SER A 214 62.66 -19.19 -46.37
N ALA A 215 63.06 -19.35 -45.11
CA ALA A 215 64.46 -19.61 -44.74
C ALA A 215 64.96 -20.94 -45.32
N LEU A 216 64.17 -22.02 -45.17
CA LEU A 216 64.51 -23.34 -45.71
C LEU A 216 64.60 -23.34 -47.23
N GLN A 217 63.74 -22.59 -47.92
CA GLN A 217 63.80 -22.42 -49.37
C GLN A 217 65.08 -21.69 -49.80
N ASN A 218 65.52 -20.67 -49.07
CA ASN A 218 66.79 -20.00 -49.31
C ASN A 218 67.98 -20.94 -49.08
N ASP A 219 67.97 -21.73 -48.00
CA ASP A 219 69.02 -22.72 -47.73
C ASP A 219 69.07 -23.80 -48.82
N HIS A 220 67.91 -24.31 -49.24
CA HIS A 220 67.81 -25.28 -50.32
C HIS A 220 68.37 -24.74 -51.65
N THR A 221 68.03 -23.50 -52.02
CA THR A 221 68.58 -22.88 -53.23
C THR A 221 70.09 -22.69 -53.14
N ALA A 222 70.62 -22.26 -51.98
CA ALA A 222 72.06 -22.14 -51.75
C ALA A 222 72.79 -23.48 -51.87
N VAL A 223 72.25 -24.55 -51.27
CA VAL A 223 72.80 -25.91 -51.38
C VAL A 223 72.73 -26.41 -52.82
N THR A 224 71.63 -26.15 -53.53
CA THR A 224 71.47 -26.53 -54.95
C THR A 224 72.54 -25.86 -55.83
N VAL A 225 72.83 -24.57 -55.60
CA VAL A 225 73.89 -23.85 -56.32
C VAL A 225 75.26 -24.43 -56.01
N LYS A 226 75.57 -24.71 -54.74
CA LYS A 226 76.83 -25.35 -54.33
C LYS A 226 77.01 -26.73 -54.98
N LEU A 227 75.94 -27.52 -55.03
CA LEU A 227 75.96 -28.84 -55.66
C LEU A 227 76.26 -28.74 -57.15
N LYS A 228 75.59 -27.83 -57.88
CA LYS A 228 75.86 -27.59 -59.30
C LYS A 228 77.31 -27.17 -59.55
N PHE A 229 77.85 -26.29 -58.72
CA PHE A 229 79.26 -25.88 -58.81
C PHE A 229 80.20 -27.08 -58.62
N ALA A 230 79.98 -27.90 -57.60
CA ALA A 230 80.79 -29.09 -57.34
C ALA A 230 80.71 -30.12 -58.47
N ILE A 231 79.53 -30.30 -59.09
CA ILE A 231 79.37 -31.17 -60.27
C ILE A 231 80.21 -30.64 -61.43
N ASN A 232 80.10 -29.36 -61.77
CA ASN A 232 80.87 -28.75 -62.86
C ASN A 232 82.39 -28.84 -62.61
N GLU A 233 82.83 -28.64 -61.35
CA GLU A 233 84.23 -28.77 -60.97
C GLU A 233 84.72 -30.22 -61.13
N ASN A 234 83.90 -31.20 -60.75
CA ASN A 234 84.20 -32.62 -60.95
C ASN A 234 84.28 -32.98 -62.44
N GLU A 235 83.34 -32.52 -63.27
CA GLU A 235 83.37 -32.71 -64.73
C GLU A 235 84.64 -32.10 -65.36
N SER A 236 85.05 -30.92 -64.91
CA SER A 236 86.30 -30.26 -65.32
C SER A 236 87.53 -31.09 -64.92
N LEU A 237 87.57 -31.58 -63.68
CA LEU A 237 88.66 -32.44 -63.19
C LEU A 237 88.72 -33.76 -63.94
N GLN A 238 87.58 -34.39 -64.24
CA GLN A 238 87.50 -35.60 -65.05
C GLN A 238 88.04 -35.35 -66.46
N SER A 239 87.67 -34.23 -67.09
CA SER A 239 88.19 -33.86 -68.41
C SER A 239 89.71 -33.67 -68.38
N ARG A 240 90.23 -32.97 -67.36
CA ARG A 240 91.66 -32.76 -67.17
C ARG A 240 92.43 -34.05 -66.86
N LEU A 241 91.83 -34.98 -66.12
CA LEU A 241 92.38 -36.32 -65.89
C LEU A 241 92.42 -37.14 -67.19
N ALA A 242 91.40 -37.05 -68.03
CA ALA A 242 91.38 -37.71 -69.33
C ALA A 242 92.47 -37.15 -70.26
N GLU A 243 92.62 -35.82 -70.34
CA GLU A 243 93.71 -35.18 -71.08
C GLU A 243 95.10 -35.61 -70.56
N LEU A 244 95.28 -35.64 -69.24
CA LEU A 244 96.54 -36.07 -68.63
C LEU A 244 96.84 -37.56 -68.90
N ALA A 245 95.81 -38.41 -68.91
CA ALA A 245 95.94 -39.82 -69.25
C ALA A 245 96.40 -39.99 -70.71
N VAL A 246 95.80 -39.25 -71.65
CA VAL A 246 96.24 -39.22 -73.06
C VAL A 246 97.69 -38.76 -73.18
N GLY A 247 98.05 -37.63 -72.53
CA GLY A 247 99.43 -37.14 -72.55
C GLY A 247 100.44 -38.09 -71.89
N TYR A 248 100.03 -38.84 -70.85
CA TYR A 248 100.85 -39.89 -70.24
C TYR A 248 101.08 -41.06 -71.21
N ASP A 249 100.04 -41.53 -71.90
CA ASP A 249 100.14 -42.59 -72.89
C ASP A 249 101.03 -42.16 -74.07
N GLU A 250 100.87 -40.93 -74.58
CA GLU A 250 101.76 -40.35 -75.60
C GLU A 250 103.23 -40.29 -75.13
N ALA A 251 103.47 -39.82 -73.90
CA ALA A 251 104.82 -39.76 -73.34
C ALA A 251 105.43 -41.16 -73.13
N LYS A 252 104.60 -42.13 -72.73
CA LYS A 252 104.99 -43.54 -72.60
C LYS A 252 105.35 -44.15 -73.95
N ASP A 253 104.59 -43.85 -75.00
CA ASP A 253 104.87 -44.28 -76.36
C ASP A 253 106.15 -43.64 -76.90
N GLN A 254 106.35 -42.33 -76.70
CA GLN A 254 107.59 -41.63 -77.05
C GLN A 254 108.80 -42.21 -76.29
N LEU A 255 108.64 -42.55 -75.02
CA LEU A 255 109.69 -43.19 -74.21
C LEU A 255 109.99 -44.60 -74.71
N ALA A 256 108.97 -45.37 -75.11
CA ALA A 256 109.13 -46.68 -75.72
C ALA A 256 109.85 -46.58 -77.08
N GLU A 257 109.49 -45.60 -77.91
CA GLU A 257 110.16 -45.32 -79.19
C GLU A 257 111.62 -44.88 -78.97
N ALA A 258 111.88 -43.99 -78.01
CA ALA A 258 113.22 -43.56 -77.65
C ALA A 258 114.06 -44.73 -77.11
N ARG A 259 113.48 -45.59 -76.26
CA ARG A 259 114.12 -46.84 -75.81
C ARG A 259 114.43 -47.76 -76.99
N ALA A 260 113.49 -47.97 -77.91
CA ALA A 260 113.70 -48.79 -79.10
C ALA A 260 114.82 -48.23 -79.98
N LYS A 261 114.86 -46.91 -80.22
CA LYS A 261 115.96 -46.23 -80.91
C LYS A 261 117.28 -46.42 -80.19
N LEU A 262 117.31 -46.28 -78.86
CA LEU A 262 118.51 -46.48 -78.05
C LEU A 262 118.99 -47.93 -78.14
N THR A 263 118.08 -48.90 -78.07
CA THR A 263 118.37 -50.33 -78.26
C THR A 263 118.93 -50.59 -79.66
N ALA A 264 118.33 -50.00 -80.71
CA ALA A 264 118.81 -50.10 -82.08
C ALA A 264 120.18 -49.44 -82.27
N TYR A 265 120.45 -48.29 -81.63
CA TYR A 265 121.78 -47.67 -81.62
C TYR A 265 122.79 -48.55 -80.88
N GLN A 266 122.39 -49.18 -79.77
CA GLN A 266 123.22 -50.10 -79.00
C GLN A 266 123.54 -51.36 -79.81
N ASP A 267 122.55 -51.94 -80.49
CA ASP A 267 122.71 -53.06 -81.42
C ASP A 267 123.58 -52.68 -82.63
N ALA A 268 123.43 -51.47 -83.18
CA ALA A 268 124.27 -50.94 -84.25
C ALA A 268 125.72 -50.67 -83.79
N LEU A 269 125.92 -50.28 -82.53
CA LEU A 269 127.23 -50.14 -81.91
C LEU A 269 127.91 -51.52 -81.71
N HIS A 270 127.13 -52.56 -81.41
CA HIS A 270 127.60 -53.95 -81.29
C HIS A 270 127.67 -54.71 -82.63
N ALA A 271 127.05 -54.21 -83.70
CA ALA A 271 127.13 -54.79 -85.05
C ALA A 271 128.55 -54.86 -85.65
N PRO A 272 129.45 -53.86 -85.47
CA PRO A 272 130.85 -53.98 -85.87
C PRO A 272 131.66 -54.94 -84.97
N GLU A 273 131.16 -55.30 -83.78
CA GLU A 273 131.75 -56.37 -82.97
C GLU A 273 131.31 -57.75 -83.50
N ARG A 274 130.02 -57.94 -83.82
CA ARG A 274 129.51 -59.21 -84.38
C ARG A 274 129.95 -59.52 -85.82
N LYS A 275 130.20 -58.50 -86.66
CA LYS A 275 130.74 -58.69 -88.02
C LYS A 275 132.25 -58.95 -88.07
N ARG A 276 132.99 -58.70 -86.98
CA ARG A 276 134.40 -59.13 -86.88
C ARG A 276 134.54 -60.62 -86.53
N ASP A 277 133.51 -61.20 -85.90
CA ASP A 277 133.54 -62.62 -85.53
C ASP A 277 133.02 -63.56 -86.63
N SER A 278 132.43 -63.05 -87.73
CA SER A 278 131.79 -63.88 -88.77
C SER A 278 132.48 -63.93 -90.14
N GLU A 279 133.62 -63.26 -90.36
CA GLU A 279 134.37 -63.31 -91.65
C GLU A 279 135.89 -63.58 -91.47
N ILE A 280 136.27 -64.29 -90.40
CA ILE A 280 137.48 -65.14 -90.36
C ILE A 280 137.07 -66.56 -89.90
N SER A 281 136.30 -67.24 -90.75
CA SER A 281 136.27 -68.70 -90.96
C SER A 281 135.84 -68.97 -92.38
#